data_AF-A0A920VY59-F1
#
_entry.id   AF-A0A920VY59-F1
#
_cell.length_a   1.000
_cell.length_b   1.000
_cell.length_c   1.000
_cell.angle_alpha   90.00
_cell.angle_beta   90.00
_cell.angle_gamma   90.00
#
_symmetry.space_group_name_H-M   'P 1'
#
loop_
_entity.id
_entity.type
_entity.pdbx_description
1 polymer ?
#
loop_
_entity_poly.entity_id
_entity_poly.type
_entity_poly.pdbx_seq_one_letter_code
_entity_poly.pdbx_strand_id
1 'polypeptide(L)'
;MRQNSILELEFKTDTGLGNRANIGIIVLRTDQTLEHEFANLLNLAGVALYHSRIPNEMEVTKENLANMEEELPVAAALLPALFNFDVIGYGCTSGSTIIGEKNVEKAIQVVHPDVPTSNPLTACKAALKALGVKRVAFLTPYDPGITTKCEIIF
;
A
#
# COMPACT_ATOMS: atom_id res chain seq x y z
N MET A 1 22.12 -44.77 -14.28
CA MET A 1 22.03 -43.35 -13.89
C MET A 1 21.87 -42.54 -15.16
N ARG A 2 20.70 -41.94 -15.43
CA ARG A 2 20.51 -41.09 -16.62
C ARG A 2 21.24 -39.78 -16.36
N GLN A 3 22.24 -39.50 -17.19
CA GLN A 3 23.00 -38.26 -17.17
C GLN A 3 22.05 -37.16 -17.67
N ASN A 4 21.59 -36.28 -16.78
CA ASN A 4 20.84 -35.09 -17.17
C ASN A 4 21.77 -34.22 -18.01
N SER A 5 21.56 -34.19 -19.32
CA SER A 5 22.28 -33.28 -20.22
C SER A 5 21.62 -31.89 -20.16
N ILE A 6 21.87 -31.16 -19.08
CA ILE A 6 21.54 -29.74 -19.01
C ILE A 6 22.66 -28.98 -19.74
N LEU A 7 22.27 -28.18 -20.74
CA LEU A 7 23.16 -27.28 -21.48
C LEU A 7 22.94 -25.86 -20.97
N GLU A 8 23.97 -25.27 -20.36
CA GLU A 8 23.99 -23.86 -19.95
C GLU A 8 24.48 -22.99 -21.12
N LEU A 9 23.75 -21.93 -21.42
CA LEU A 9 24.06 -21.00 -22.51
C LEU A 9 24.58 -19.69 -21.93
N GLU A 10 25.45 -19.00 -22.67
CA GLU A 10 25.86 -17.64 -22.30
C GLU A 10 24.69 -16.65 -22.45
N PHE A 11 24.50 -15.80 -21.45
CA PHE A 11 23.51 -14.73 -21.46
C PHE A 11 24.03 -13.50 -20.72
N LYS A 12 23.38 -12.35 -20.96
CA LYS A 12 23.56 -11.12 -20.19
C LYS A 12 22.20 -10.67 -19.68
N THR A 13 22.10 -10.37 -18.39
CA THR A 13 20.90 -9.78 -17.80
C THR A 13 20.92 -8.26 -17.95
N ASP A 14 19.75 -7.64 -18.02
CA ASP A 14 19.60 -6.20 -17.84
C ASP A 14 19.59 -5.85 -16.34
N THR A 15 19.17 -4.63 -16.00
CA THR A 15 19.06 -4.17 -14.61
C THR A 15 17.83 -4.74 -13.89
N GLY A 16 17.04 -5.58 -14.54
CA GLY A 16 15.79 -6.11 -14.03
C GLY A 16 14.65 -5.10 -14.02
N LEU A 17 13.48 -5.59 -13.58
CA LEU A 17 12.29 -4.80 -13.33
C LEU A 17 12.50 -3.92 -12.09
N GLY A 18 11.95 -2.69 -12.09
CA GLY A 18 11.98 -1.81 -10.91
C GLY A 18 13.32 -1.15 -10.64
N ASN A 19 14.19 -1.05 -11.64
CA ASN A 19 15.53 -0.44 -11.51
C ASN A 19 15.52 1.04 -11.05
N ARG A 20 14.38 1.73 -11.13
CA ARG A 20 14.20 3.10 -10.64
C ARG A 20 13.41 3.15 -9.34
N ALA A 21 12.38 2.32 -9.19
CA ALA A 21 11.63 2.18 -7.94
C ALA A 21 10.82 0.87 -7.90
N ASN A 22 10.76 0.24 -6.74
CA ASN A 22 9.85 -0.85 -6.39
C ASN A 22 8.79 -0.35 -5.42
N ILE A 23 7.52 -0.34 -5.85
CA ILE A 23 6.39 0.16 -5.08
C ILE A 23 5.49 -1.01 -4.69
N GLY A 24 5.31 -1.23 -3.39
CA GLY A 24 4.37 -2.20 -2.86
C GLY A 24 3.05 -1.53 -2.45
N ILE A 25 1.92 -2.16 -2.73
CA ILE A 25 0.61 -1.67 -2.27
C ILE A 25 -0.20 -2.81 -1.66
N ILE A 26 -0.63 -2.61 -0.43
CA ILE A 26 -1.58 -3.48 0.25
C ILE A 26 -2.98 -2.96 -0.06
N VAL A 27 -3.74 -3.70 -0.88
CA VAL A 27 -5.11 -3.36 -1.28
C VAL A 27 -6.13 -4.21 -0.52
N LEU A 28 -7.39 -3.77 -0.48
CA LEU A 28 -8.46 -4.55 0.13
C LEU A 28 -8.77 -5.79 -0.73
N ARG A 29 -9.18 -6.89 -0.09
CA ARG A 29 -9.71 -8.08 -0.79
C ARG A 29 -10.82 -7.70 -1.76
N THR A 30 -11.69 -6.77 -1.40
CA THR A 30 -12.82 -6.32 -2.23
C THR A 30 -12.50 -5.14 -3.14
N ASP A 31 -11.27 -4.61 -3.12
CA ASP A 31 -10.89 -3.50 -3.99
C ASP A 31 -10.88 -3.94 -5.45
N GLN A 32 -11.45 -3.11 -6.34
CA GLN A 32 -11.57 -3.38 -7.78
C GLN A 32 -10.82 -2.35 -8.64
N THR A 33 -10.42 -1.22 -8.07
CA THR A 33 -9.98 -0.05 -8.85
C THR A 33 -8.53 0.29 -8.61
N LEU A 34 -8.02 0.15 -7.38
CA LEU A 34 -6.73 0.70 -7.00
C LEU A 34 -5.58 0.10 -7.81
N GLU A 35 -5.57 -1.22 -8.03
CA GLU A 35 -4.54 -1.88 -8.84
C GLU A 35 -4.54 -1.38 -10.29
N HIS A 36 -5.74 -1.19 -10.87
CA HIS A 36 -5.89 -0.69 -12.23
C HIS A 36 -5.45 0.77 -12.34
N GLU A 37 -5.89 1.61 -11.40
CA GLU A 37 -5.54 3.04 -11.37
C GLU A 37 -4.05 3.25 -11.16
N PHE A 38 -3.43 2.53 -10.22
CA PHE A 38 -1.99 2.62 -9.98
C PHE A 38 -1.17 2.06 -11.14
N ALA A 39 -1.60 0.97 -11.79
CA ALA A 39 -0.92 0.46 -12.97
C ALA A 39 -0.88 1.51 -14.09
N ASN A 40 -1.95 2.29 -14.27
CA ASN A 40 -1.99 3.38 -15.24
C ASN A 40 -1.16 4.59 -14.78
N LEU A 41 -1.32 5.02 -13.52
CA LEU A 41 -0.67 6.20 -12.96
C LEU A 41 0.86 6.05 -12.87
N LEU A 42 1.32 4.85 -12.52
CA LEU A 42 2.73 4.52 -12.29
C LEU A 42 3.37 3.81 -13.48
N ASN A 43 2.76 3.85 -14.66
CA ASN A 43 3.36 3.36 -15.91
C ASN A 43 4.52 4.27 -16.34
N LEU A 44 5.61 4.22 -15.59
CA LEU A 44 6.78 5.06 -15.70
C LEU A 44 8.00 4.16 -15.91
N ALA A 45 8.91 4.58 -16.79
CA ALA A 45 10.11 3.82 -17.08
C ALA A 45 10.92 3.50 -15.81
N GLY A 46 11.17 2.22 -15.58
CA GLY A 46 11.94 1.70 -14.45
C GLY A 46 11.18 1.57 -13.13
N VAL A 47 9.88 1.86 -13.09
CA VAL A 47 9.05 1.68 -11.89
C VAL A 47 8.33 0.33 -11.96
N ALA A 48 8.41 -0.42 -10.87
CA ALA A 48 7.68 -1.66 -10.68
C ALA A 48 6.61 -1.48 -9.61
N LEU A 49 5.44 -2.08 -9.87
CA LEU A 49 4.30 -2.05 -8.98
C LEU A 49 3.95 -3.48 -8.56
N TYR A 50 3.85 -3.69 -7.26
CA TYR A 50 3.52 -4.97 -6.63
C TYR A 50 2.33 -4.79 -5.70
N HIS A 51 1.55 -5.86 -5.56
CA HIS A 51 0.35 -5.83 -4.73
C HIS A 51 0.31 -7.03 -3.79
N SER A 52 -0.19 -6.80 -2.58
CA SER A 52 -0.76 -7.85 -1.74
C SER A 52 -2.17 -7.46 -1.34
N ARG A 53 -2.97 -8.44 -0.90
CA ARG A 53 -4.34 -8.18 -0.44
C ARG A 53 -4.47 -8.46 1.04
N ILE A 54 -5.13 -7.55 1.75
CA ILE A 54 -5.56 -7.77 3.13
C ILE A 54 -7.01 -8.27 3.15
N PRO A 55 -7.36 -9.28 3.98
CA PRO A 55 -8.76 -9.60 4.26
C PRO A 55 -9.51 -8.35 4.71
N ASN A 56 -10.73 -8.16 4.22
CA ASN A 56 -11.62 -7.14 4.72
C ASN A 56 -13.06 -7.65 4.63
N GLU A 57 -13.87 -7.21 5.58
CA GLU A 57 -15.32 -7.35 5.50
C GLU A 57 -15.92 -6.12 4.82
N MET A 58 -17.10 -6.29 4.24
CA MET A 58 -17.84 -5.20 3.59
C MET A 58 -18.41 -4.20 4.60
N GLU A 59 -18.71 -4.67 5.82
CA GLU A 59 -19.22 -3.83 6.89
C GLU A 59 -18.09 -3.22 7.73
N VAL A 60 -18.13 -1.90 7.87
CA VAL A 60 -17.18 -1.14 8.71
C VAL A 60 -17.66 -1.14 10.15
N THR A 61 -17.28 -2.17 10.91
CA THR A 61 -17.49 -2.25 12.37
C THR A 61 -16.18 -2.04 13.12
N LYS A 62 -16.22 -1.64 14.40
CA LYS A 62 -15.00 -1.49 15.22
C LYS A 62 -14.18 -2.77 15.32
N GLU A 63 -14.86 -3.91 15.40
CA GLU A 63 -14.26 -5.24 15.52
C GLU A 63 -13.54 -5.63 14.22
N ASN A 64 -14.19 -5.45 13.07
CA ASN A 64 -13.59 -5.72 11.77
C ASN A 64 -12.35 -4.84 11.53
N LEU A 65 -12.34 -3.61 12.08
CA LEU A 65 -11.22 -2.68 11.95
C LEU A 65 -10.03 -3.03 12.85
N ALA A 66 -10.28 -3.52 14.07
CA ALA A 66 -9.21 -4.03 14.94
C ALA A 66 -8.52 -5.24 14.29
N ASN A 67 -9.32 -6.15 13.73
CA ASN A 67 -8.81 -7.29 12.98
C ASN A 67 -7.96 -6.85 11.78
N MET A 68 -8.34 -5.76 11.09
CA MET A 68 -7.52 -5.23 9.98
C MET A 68 -6.14 -4.72 10.42
N GLU A 69 -5.99 -4.16 11.61
CA GLU A 69 -4.67 -3.76 12.12
C GLU A 69 -3.78 -4.98 12.37
N GLU A 70 -4.35 -6.06 12.93
CA GLU A 70 -3.65 -7.32 13.18
C GLU A 70 -3.29 -8.10 11.90
N GLU A 71 -4.11 -7.98 10.86
CA GLU A 71 -3.89 -8.62 9.56
C GLU A 71 -2.92 -7.85 8.65
N LEU A 72 -2.65 -6.57 8.94
CA LEU A 72 -1.80 -5.72 8.10
C LEU A 72 -0.34 -6.24 8.00
N PRO A 73 0.32 -6.68 9.10
CA PRO A 73 1.63 -7.33 9.00
C PRO A 73 1.60 -8.62 8.17
N VAL A 74 0.51 -9.40 8.24
CA VAL A 74 0.37 -10.63 7.45
C VAL A 74 0.30 -10.32 5.96
N ALA A 75 -0.51 -9.32 5.58
CA ALA A 75 -0.58 -8.85 4.19
C ALA A 75 0.73 -8.21 3.71
N ALA A 76 1.44 -7.48 4.58
CA ALA A 76 2.75 -6.90 4.28
C ALA A 76 3.82 -7.99 4.06
N ALA A 77 3.76 -9.10 4.78
CA ALA A 77 4.69 -10.23 4.62
C ALA A 77 4.55 -10.96 3.26
N LEU A 78 3.41 -10.82 2.58
CA LEU A 78 3.22 -11.32 1.22
C LEU A 78 3.98 -10.49 0.17
N LEU A 79 4.42 -9.28 0.51
CA LEU A 79 5.37 -8.51 -0.28
C LEU A 79 6.80 -8.97 0.09
N PRO A 80 7.55 -9.65 -0.80
CA PRO A 80 8.83 -10.24 -0.41
C PRO A 80 9.86 -9.20 -0.03
N ALA A 81 10.43 -9.29 1.18
CA ALA A 81 11.47 -8.35 1.66
C ALA A 81 12.70 -8.26 0.73
N LEU A 82 13.00 -9.34 -0.02
CA LEU A 82 14.08 -9.39 -0.99
C LEU A 82 13.89 -8.45 -2.20
N PHE A 83 12.70 -7.90 -2.40
CA PHE A 83 12.40 -7.01 -3.54
C PHE A 83 12.85 -5.56 -3.29
N ASN A 84 13.40 -5.25 -2.10
CA ASN A 84 13.94 -3.93 -1.75
C ASN A 84 12.97 -2.80 -2.12
N PHE A 85 11.77 -2.82 -1.54
CA PHE A 85 10.76 -1.80 -1.81
C PHE A 85 11.22 -0.42 -1.38
N ASP A 86 11.06 0.58 -2.25
CA ASP A 86 11.32 1.99 -1.93
C ASP A 86 10.19 2.60 -1.10
N VAL A 87 8.98 2.06 -1.23
CA VAL A 87 7.80 2.47 -0.46
C VAL A 87 6.75 1.36 -0.44
N ILE A 88 6.01 1.26 0.67
CA ILE A 88 4.81 0.43 0.76
C ILE A 88 3.60 1.29 1.16
N GLY A 89 2.55 1.25 0.33
CA GLY A 89 1.29 1.93 0.58
C GLY A 89 0.22 1.00 1.14
N TYR A 90 -0.64 1.50 2.03
CA TYR A 90 -1.88 0.83 2.41
C TYR A 90 -3.08 1.57 1.81
N GLY A 91 -3.84 0.90 0.94
CA GLY A 91 -4.84 1.53 0.06
C GLY A 91 -6.20 1.87 0.68
N CYS A 92 -6.39 1.77 1.99
CA CYS A 92 -7.71 1.96 2.61
C CYS A 92 -7.82 3.29 3.35
N THR A 93 -8.67 4.20 2.86
CA THR A 93 -8.91 5.50 3.54
C THR A 93 -9.59 5.30 4.89
N SER A 94 -10.70 4.56 4.95
CA SER A 94 -11.44 4.31 6.20
C SER A 94 -10.58 3.54 7.21
N GLY A 95 -9.83 2.53 6.75
CA GLY A 95 -8.87 1.80 7.57
C GLY A 95 -7.81 2.74 8.16
N SER A 96 -7.22 3.62 7.34
CA SER A 96 -6.20 4.58 7.79
C SER A 96 -6.75 5.61 8.78
N THR A 97 -7.99 6.04 8.60
CA THR A 97 -8.68 6.96 9.51
C THR A 97 -8.89 6.34 10.89
N ILE A 98 -9.20 5.05 10.94
CA ILE A 98 -9.58 4.38 12.19
C ILE A 98 -8.37 3.77 12.90
N ILE A 99 -7.50 3.07 12.16
CA ILE A 99 -6.25 2.49 12.67
C ILE A 99 -5.28 3.62 13.04
N GLY A 100 -5.25 4.69 12.25
CA GLY A 100 -4.34 5.82 12.40
C GLY A 100 -3.05 5.65 11.60
N GLU A 101 -2.57 6.75 11.04
CA GLU A 101 -1.41 6.78 10.12
C GLU A 101 -0.17 6.11 10.70
N LYS A 102 0.17 6.43 11.95
CA LYS A 102 1.34 5.86 12.64
C LYS A 102 1.22 4.37 12.94
N ASN A 103 0.00 3.88 13.15
CA ASN A 103 -0.21 2.46 13.46
C ASN A 103 -0.14 1.63 12.18
N VAL A 104 -0.69 2.14 11.07
CA VAL A 104 -0.48 1.57 9.73
C VAL A 104 1.01 1.48 9.41
N GLU A 105 1.76 2.57 9.60
CA GLU A 105 3.22 2.60 9.40
C GLU A 105 3.92 1.51 10.23
N LYS A 106 3.67 1.48 11.54
CA LYS A 106 4.28 0.51 12.45
C LYS A 106 3.96 -0.93 12.05
N ALA A 107 2.72 -1.23 11.72
CA ALA A 107 2.29 -2.58 11.37
C ALA A 107 2.96 -3.08 10.09
N ILE A 108 3.14 -2.22 9.08
CA ILE A 108 3.92 -2.55 7.87
C ILE A 108 5.41 -2.75 8.23
N GLN A 109 5.96 -1.86 9.05
CA GLN A 109 7.37 -1.89 9.48
C GLN A 109 7.72 -3.04 10.43
N VAL A 110 6.75 -3.77 10.98
CA VAL A 110 7.01 -5.07 11.63
C VAL A 110 7.71 -6.02 10.66
N VAL A 111 7.34 -5.99 9.38
CA VAL A 111 7.90 -6.86 8.33
C VAL A 111 8.95 -6.13 7.48
N HIS A 112 8.75 -4.83 7.25
CA HIS A 112 9.61 -4.00 6.40
C HIS A 112 10.17 -2.79 7.18
N PRO A 113 11.08 -3.00 8.15
CA PRO A 113 11.40 -2.02 9.20
C PRO A 113 11.93 -0.67 8.71
N ASP A 114 12.62 -0.64 7.58
CA ASP A 114 13.25 0.57 7.04
C ASP A 114 12.54 1.12 5.79
N VAL A 115 11.42 0.50 5.38
CA VAL A 115 10.70 0.91 4.18
C VAL A 115 9.76 2.07 4.54
N PRO A 116 9.86 3.22 3.86
CA PRO A 116 8.89 4.30 4.00
C PRO A 116 7.48 3.81 3.70
N THR A 117 6.50 4.31 4.46
CA THR A 117 5.11 3.92 4.26
C THR A 117 4.24 5.11 3.90
N SER A 118 3.11 4.84 3.26
CA SER A 118 2.08 5.83 3.00
C SER A 118 0.69 5.21 3.08
N ASN A 119 -0.30 6.07 3.20
CA ASN A 119 -1.72 5.71 3.16
C ASN A 119 -2.53 6.92 2.66
N PRO A 120 -3.80 6.76 2.27
CA PRO A 120 -4.61 7.85 1.74
C PRO A 120 -4.68 9.10 2.63
N LEU A 121 -4.67 8.95 3.96
CA LEU A 121 -4.75 10.09 4.88
C LEU A 121 -3.42 10.86 4.90
N THR A 122 -2.30 10.15 5.06
CA THR A 122 -0.94 10.74 4.99
C THR A 122 -0.68 11.39 3.64
N ALA A 123 -1.03 10.71 2.55
CA ALA A 123 -0.89 11.21 1.20
C ALA A 123 -1.75 12.47 0.96
N CYS A 124 -3.00 12.46 1.41
CA CYS A 124 -3.90 13.63 1.29
C CYS A 124 -3.34 14.84 2.05
N LYS A 125 -2.90 14.66 3.30
CA LYS A 125 -2.25 15.72 4.08
C LYS A 125 -0.99 16.24 3.39
N ALA A 126 -0.10 15.36 2.95
CA ALA A 126 1.11 15.75 2.23
C ALA A 126 0.79 16.56 0.97
N ALA A 127 -0.22 16.14 0.18
CA ALA A 127 -0.65 16.84 -1.02
C ALA A 127 -1.26 18.22 -0.72
N LEU A 128 -2.17 18.31 0.25
CA LEU A 128 -2.77 19.59 0.66
C LEU A 128 -1.73 20.59 1.14
N LYS A 129 -0.74 20.13 1.92
CA LYS A 129 0.40 20.94 2.37
C LYS A 129 1.26 21.40 1.19
N ALA A 130 1.59 20.50 0.26
CA ALA A 130 2.38 20.84 -0.91
C ALA A 130 1.68 21.86 -1.83
N LEU A 131 0.34 21.81 -1.90
CA LEU A 131 -0.49 22.75 -2.65
C LEU A 131 -0.80 24.05 -1.89
N GLY A 132 -0.39 24.18 -0.62
CA GLY A 132 -0.68 25.35 0.22
C GLY A 132 -2.17 25.55 0.53
N VAL A 133 -2.98 24.48 0.47
CA VAL A 133 -4.42 24.54 0.69
C VAL A 133 -4.72 24.72 2.18
N LYS A 134 -5.50 25.75 2.52
CA LYS A 134 -5.87 26.08 3.92
C LYS A 134 -7.35 25.85 4.24
N ARG A 135 -8.19 25.70 3.21
CA ARG A 135 -9.64 25.51 3.36
C ARG A 135 -10.06 24.39 2.43
N VAL A 136 -10.61 23.34 2.99
CA VAL A 136 -10.98 22.11 2.28
C VAL A 136 -12.48 21.90 2.46
N ALA A 137 -13.17 21.61 1.36
CA ALA A 137 -14.49 21.00 1.41
C ALA A 137 -14.31 19.49 1.26
N PHE A 138 -14.91 18.70 2.15
CA PHE A 138 -14.78 17.25 2.17
C PHE A 138 -16.12 16.61 1.83
N LEU A 139 -16.13 15.77 0.78
CA LEU A 139 -17.27 14.97 0.38
C LEU A 139 -16.91 13.50 0.58
N THR A 140 -17.79 12.75 1.21
CA THR A 140 -17.55 11.35 1.60
C THR A 140 -18.85 10.57 1.49
N PRO A 141 -18.80 9.30 1.06
CA PRO A 141 -19.97 8.41 1.03
C PRO A 141 -20.27 7.79 2.41
N TYR A 142 -19.44 8.04 3.42
CA TYR A 142 -19.52 7.40 4.73
C TYR A 142 -20.42 8.15 5.72
N ASP A 143 -21.01 7.39 6.65
CA ASP A 143 -21.77 7.90 7.78
C ASP A 143 -20.97 8.91 8.63
N PRO A 144 -21.62 9.91 9.28
CA PRO A 144 -20.97 10.88 10.15
C PRO A 144 -20.01 10.28 11.20
N GLY A 145 -20.30 9.10 11.75
CA GLY A 145 -19.44 8.46 12.76
C GLY A 145 -18.04 8.07 12.28
N ILE A 146 -17.89 7.80 10.98
CA ILE A 146 -16.58 7.57 10.32
C ILE A 146 -16.02 8.91 9.86
N THR A 147 -16.85 9.72 9.22
CA THR A 147 -16.47 11.00 8.61
C THR A 147 -15.85 11.96 9.64
N THR A 148 -16.42 12.05 10.84
CA THR A 148 -15.93 12.92 11.92
C THR A 148 -14.59 12.51 12.51
N LYS A 149 -14.18 11.25 12.34
CA LYS A 149 -12.85 10.77 12.74
C LYS A 149 -11.79 11.02 11.68
N CYS A 150 -12.21 11.39 10.47
CA CYS A 150 -11.33 11.68 9.36
C CYS A 150 -10.67 13.06 9.57
N GLU A 151 -9.59 13.08 10.34
CA GLU A 151 -8.82 14.29 10.63
C GLU A 151 -7.94 14.67 9.42
N ILE A 152 -8.56 15.22 8.37
CA ILE A 152 -7.86 15.76 7.19
C ILE A 152 -7.37 17.20 7.43
N ILE A 153 -7.70 17.79 8.58
CA ILE A 153 -7.50 19.21 8.88
C ILE A 153 -6.26 19.39 9.76
N PHE A 154 -5.43 20.38 9.40
CA PHE A 154 -4.22 20.81 10.12
C PHE A 154 -4.53 21.69 11.33
#